data_AF-A0A5B6VXU8-F1
#
_entry.id   AF-A0A5B6VXU8-F1
#
_cell.length_a   1.000
_cell.length_b   1.000
_cell.length_c   1.000
_cell.angle_alpha   90.00
_cell.angle_beta   90.00
_cell.angle_gamma   90.00
#
_symmetry.space_group_name_H-M   'P 1'
#
loop_
_entity.id
_entity.type
_entity.pdbx_description
1 polymer ?
#
loop_
_entity_poly.entity_id
_entity_poly.type
_entity_poly.pdbx_seq_one_letter_code
_entity_poly.pdbx_strand_id
1 'polypeptide(L)'
;MEESFDDEVNRLSSSMDGEFLGRLDRLKIDLMKWVDEICHKRNELKKNLTEKFEELIQAKVDDEGLAQMIDTKIQLNLEVRANWLQVGDKNTKFFHNVATSWRRRNFIRCLEDEFGRETCEEGK
;
A
#
# COMPACT_ATOMS: atom_id res chain seq x y z
N MET A 1 -7.99 10.80 11.81
CA MET A 1 -7.37 10.38 13.07
C MET A 1 -7.70 8.90 13.15
N GLU A 2 -6.74 8.03 12.84
CA GLU A 2 -7.01 6.59 12.75
C GLU A 2 -7.54 6.07 14.08
N GLU A 3 -8.57 5.21 14.04
CA GLU A 3 -9.02 4.44 15.20
C GLU A 3 -7.81 3.64 15.71
N SER A 4 -7.28 4.01 16.87
CA SER A 4 -6.06 3.42 17.42
C SER A 4 -6.30 1.96 17.77
N PHE A 5 -5.45 1.07 17.27
CA PHE A 5 -5.47 -0.35 17.59
C PHE A 5 -5.48 -0.59 19.11
N ASP A 6 -4.68 0.18 19.86
CA ASP A 6 -4.60 0.05 21.31
C ASP A 6 -5.90 0.46 22.00
N ASP A 7 -6.60 1.48 21.49
CA ASP A 7 -7.89 1.91 22.04
C ASP A 7 -8.98 0.86 21.81
N GLU A 8 -8.97 0.21 20.64
CA GLU A 8 -9.90 -0.86 20.30
C GLU A 8 -9.65 -2.14 21.11
N VAL A 9 -8.39 -2.55 21.24
CA VAL A 9 -7.99 -3.71 22.06
C VAL A 9 -8.36 -3.49 23.52
N ASN A 10 -8.13 -2.29 24.07
CA ASN A 10 -8.51 -1.96 25.44
C ASN A 10 -10.04 -1.95 25.64
N ARG A 11 -10.80 -1.46 24.65
CA ARG A 11 -12.27 -1.48 24.67
C ARG A 11 -12.82 -2.91 24.69
N LEU A 12 -12.32 -3.77 23.80
CA LEU A 12 -12.76 -5.17 23.71
C LEU A 12 -12.34 -5.98 24.94
N SER A 13 -11.11 -5.80 25.40
CA SER A 13 -10.57 -6.51 26.57
C SER A 13 -11.32 -6.18 27.88
N SER A 14 -11.75 -4.93 28.04
CA SER A 14 -12.48 -4.46 29.23
C SER A 14 -13.92 -4.99 29.32
N SER A 15 -14.51 -5.42 28.21
CA SER A 15 -15.88 -5.95 28.15
C SER A 15 -15.96 -7.46 28.44
N MET A 16 -14.84 -8.14 28.65
CA MET A 16 -14.77 -9.61 28.61
C MET A 16 -14.44 -10.20 29.98
N ASP A 17 -15.41 -10.88 30.58
CA ASP A 17 -15.22 -11.66 31.81
C ASP A 17 -15.18 -13.17 31.51
N GLY A 18 -14.35 -13.93 32.22
CA GLY A 18 -14.22 -15.40 32.08
C GLY A 18 -12.80 -15.96 31.82
N GLU A 19 -12.72 -17.27 31.59
CA GLU A 19 -11.47 -18.03 31.43
C GLU A 19 -10.58 -17.50 30.29
N PHE A 20 -9.28 -17.37 30.57
CA PHE A 20 -8.30 -16.65 29.74
C PHE A 20 -8.26 -17.11 28.27
N LEU A 21 -8.33 -18.41 28.01
CA LEU A 21 -8.30 -18.95 26.65
C LEU A 21 -9.56 -18.58 25.85
N GLY A 22 -10.74 -18.67 26.47
CA GLY A 22 -11.99 -18.25 25.85
C GLY A 22 -12.05 -16.74 25.61
N ARG A 23 -11.35 -15.94 26.45
CA ARG A 23 -11.17 -14.51 26.21
C ARG A 23 -10.26 -14.25 25.01
N LEU A 24 -9.17 -15.00 24.84
CA LEU A 24 -8.26 -14.81 23.71
C LEU A 24 -8.95 -15.12 22.37
N ASP A 25 -9.74 -16.20 22.31
CA ASP A 25 -10.47 -16.56 21.10
C ASP A 25 -11.56 -15.53 20.73
N ARG A 26 -12.29 -15.02 21.72
CA ARG A 26 -13.27 -13.96 21.49
C ARG A 26 -12.61 -12.66 21.02
N LEU A 27 -11.50 -12.27 21.66
CA LEU A 27 -10.75 -11.07 21.27
C LEU A 27 -10.23 -11.18 19.82
N LYS A 28 -9.74 -12.36 19.43
CA LYS A 28 -9.33 -12.63 18.05
C LYS A 28 -10.51 -12.45 17.07
N ILE A 29 -11.68 -13.01 17.38
CA ILE A 29 -12.87 -12.89 16.52
C ILE A 29 -13.29 -11.43 16.38
N ASP A 30 -13.32 -10.67 17.47
CA ASP A 30 -13.76 -9.28 17.45
C ASP A 30 -12.75 -8.36 16.74
N LEU A 31 -11.44 -8.63 16.89
CA LEU A 31 -10.42 -7.95 16.10
C LEU A 31 -10.53 -8.27 14.60
N MET A 32 -10.84 -9.51 14.22
CA MET A 32 -11.07 -9.86 12.82
C MET A 32 -12.25 -9.09 12.23
N LYS A 33 -13.37 -8.98 12.98
CA LYS A 33 -14.53 -8.18 12.55
C LYS A 33 -14.18 -6.70 12.40
N TRP A 34 -13.45 -6.13 13.37
CA TRP A 34 -13.02 -4.74 13.31
C TRP A 34 -12.11 -4.47 12.10
N VAL A 35 -11.18 -5.38 11.80
CA VAL A 35 -10.35 -5.28 10.60
C VAL A 35 -11.21 -5.34 9.33
N ASP A 36 -12.19 -6.25 9.27
CA ASP A 36 -13.11 -6.34 8.13
C ASP A 36 -13.94 -5.06 7.96
N GLU A 37 -14.42 -4.46 9.06
CA GLU A 37 -15.15 -3.18 9.05
C GLU A 37 -14.29 -2.02 8.54
N ILE A 38 -13.03 -1.92 8.98
CA ILE A 38 -12.09 -0.91 8.48
C ILE A 38 -11.84 -1.10 6.99
N CYS A 39 -11.58 -2.33 6.56
CA CYS A 39 -11.37 -2.65 5.16
C CYS A 39 -12.60 -2.30 4.32
N HIS A 40 -13.81 -2.59 4.83
CA HIS A 40 -15.06 -2.25 4.15
C HIS A 40 -15.23 -0.74 4.00
N LYS A 41 -15.13 0.02 5.10
CA LYS A 41 -15.26 1.50 5.10
C LYS A 41 -14.29 2.14 4.10
N ARG A 42 -13.03 1.67 4.07
CA ARG A 42 -12.01 2.20 3.16
C ARG A 42 -12.31 1.86 1.70
N ASN A 43 -12.76 0.64 1.42
CA ASN A 43 -13.15 0.22 0.08
C ASN A 43 -14.36 1.01 -0.43
N GLU A 44 -15.34 1.27 0.43
CA GLU A 44 -16.51 2.08 0.13
C GLU A 44 -16.13 3.53 -0.17
N LEU A 45 -15.29 4.16 0.66
CA LEU A 45 -14.77 5.51 0.40
C LEU A 45 -14.03 5.58 -0.94
N LYS A 46 -13.15 4.61 -1.21
CA LYS A 46 -12.42 4.52 -2.47
C LYS A 46 -13.36 4.39 -3.67
N LYS A 47 -14.39 3.55 -3.56
CA LYS A 47 -15.41 3.36 -4.60
C LYS A 47 -16.15 4.67 -4.86
N ASN A 48 -16.67 5.33 -3.83
CA ASN A 48 -17.40 6.58 -3.94
C ASN A 48 -16.55 7.70 -4.57
N LEU A 49 -15.28 7.82 -4.18
CA LEU A 49 -14.35 8.79 -4.78
C LEU A 49 -14.07 8.49 -6.26
N THR A 50 -14.00 7.21 -6.63
CA THR A 50 -13.78 6.79 -8.03
C THR A 50 -15.01 7.10 -8.87
N GLU A 51 -16.21 6.77 -8.38
CA GLU A 51 -17.48 7.07 -9.05
C GLU A 51 -17.67 8.59 -9.24
N LYS A 52 -17.47 9.38 -8.17
CA LYS A 52 -17.54 10.85 -8.27
C LYS A 52 -16.53 11.42 -9.27
N PHE A 53 -15.32 10.86 -9.31
CA PHE A 53 -14.30 11.27 -10.27
C PHE A 53 -14.71 10.95 -11.71
N GLU A 54 -15.31 9.78 -11.97
CA GLU A 54 -15.83 9.39 -13.28
C GLU A 54 -17.00 10.29 -13.72
N GLU A 55 -17.92 10.62 -12.80
CA GLU A 55 -19.02 11.56 -13.06
C GLU A 55 -18.51 12.95 -13.44
N LEU A 56 -17.54 13.48 -12.69
CA LEU A 56 -16.92 14.78 -12.97
C LEU A 56 -16.15 14.80 -14.31
N ILE A 57 -15.60 13.66 -14.75
CA ILE A 57 -14.97 13.53 -16.08
C ILE A 57 -16.04 13.59 -17.20
N GLN A 58 -17.22 13.04 -16.96
CA GLN A 58 -18.31 13.00 -17.95
C GLN A 58 -19.09 14.33 -18.01
N ALA A 59 -19.17 15.06 -16.89
CA ALA A 59 -19.73 16.39 -16.85
C ALA A 59 -18.85 17.39 -17.61
N LYS A 60 -19.47 18.33 -18.33
CA LYS A 60 -18.78 19.34 -19.14
C LYS A 60 -17.89 20.19 -18.22
N VAL A 61 -16.58 20.17 -18.48
CA VAL A 61 -15.55 20.85 -17.68
C VAL A 61 -15.81 22.37 -17.66
N ASP A 62 -16.44 22.84 -16.59
CA ASP A 62 -16.39 24.23 -16.16
C ASP A 62 -15.28 24.40 -15.10
N ASP A 63 -14.89 25.65 -14.80
CA ASP A 63 -13.77 25.93 -13.88
C ASP A 63 -14.03 25.37 -12.46
N GLU A 64 -15.31 25.28 -12.07
CA GLU A 64 -15.74 24.68 -10.81
C GLU A 64 -15.58 23.15 -10.81
N GLY A 65 -16.00 22.47 -11.87
CA GLY A 65 -15.75 21.04 -12.06
C GLY A 65 -14.26 20.70 -12.11
N LEU A 66 -13.44 21.59 -12.69
CA LEU A 66 -11.99 21.43 -12.69
C LEU A 66 -11.40 21.51 -11.27
N ALA A 67 -11.86 22.47 -10.46
CA ALA A 67 -11.44 22.59 -9.06
C ALA A 67 -11.85 21.36 -8.24
N GLN A 68 -13.08 20.87 -8.38
CA GLN A 68 -13.56 19.66 -7.71
C GLN A 68 -12.81 18.40 -8.17
N MET A 69 -12.40 18.34 -9.44
CA MET A 69 -11.59 17.25 -9.97
C MET A 69 -10.19 17.23 -9.36
N ILE A 70 -9.55 18.39 -9.23
CA ILE A 70 -8.23 18.51 -8.59
C ILE A 70 -8.32 18.06 -7.13
N ASP A 71 -9.34 18.52 -6.40
CA ASP A 71 -9.54 18.13 -4.99
C ASP A 71 -9.77 16.62 -4.84
N THR A 72 -10.68 16.05 -5.63
CA THR A 72 -10.95 14.59 -5.63
C THR A 72 -9.70 13.78 -5.96
N LYS A 73 -8.89 14.26 -6.92
CA LYS A 73 -7.64 13.61 -7.30
C LYS A 73 -6.59 13.69 -6.19
N ILE A 74 -6.50 14.81 -5.46
CA ILE A 74 -5.62 14.96 -4.29
C ILE A 74 -6.04 13.97 -3.20
N GLN A 75 -7.34 13.91 -2.88
CA GLN A 75 -7.88 12.99 -1.88
C GLN A 75 -7.55 11.53 -2.22
N LEU A 76 -7.81 11.09 -3.46
CA LEU A 76 -7.43 9.75 -3.93
C LEU A 76 -5.92 9.47 -3.80
N ASN A 77 -5.07 10.43 -4.13
CA ASN A 77 -3.62 10.28 -4.02
C ASN A 77 -3.17 10.13 -2.57
N LEU A 78 -3.74 10.92 -1.66
CA LEU A 78 -3.47 10.85 -0.23
C LEU A 78 -3.88 9.49 0.35
N GLU A 79 -5.04 8.96 -0.01
CA GLU A 79 -5.52 7.63 0.39
C GLU A 79 -4.56 6.52 -0.08
N VAL A 80 -4.12 6.58 -1.35
CA VAL A 80 -3.17 5.60 -1.89
C VAL A 80 -1.82 5.70 -1.18
N ARG A 81 -1.34 6.92 -0.90
CA ARG A 81 -0.06 7.14 -0.23
C ARG A 81 -0.09 6.72 1.24
N ALA A 82 -1.18 6.99 1.95
CA ALA A 82 -1.39 6.53 3.33
C ALA A 82 -1.39 4.99 3.39
N ASN A 83 -2.13 4.35 2.48
CA ASN A 83 -2.13 2.90 2.35
C ASN A 83 -0.73 2.34 2.07
N TRP A 84 0.05 2.98 1.19
CA TRP A 84 1.42 2.55 0.90
C TRP A 84 2.35 2.69 2.11
N LEU A 85 2.24 3.79 2.88
CA LEU A 85 3.02 4.00 4.10
C LEU A 85 2.67 3.00 5.21
N GLN A 86 1.37 2.69 5.39
CA GLN A 86 0.90 1.76 6.41
C GLN A 86 1.24 0.30 6.10
N VAL A 87 1.13 -0.08 4.82
CA VAL A 87 1.37 -1.45 4.35
C VAL A 87 2.86 -1.71 4.07
N GLY A 88 3.65 -0.65 3.90
CA GLY A 88 5.04 -0.69 3.46
C GLY A 88 5.19 -1.06 1.98
N ASP A 89 6.43 -1.04 1.49
CA ASP A 89 6.74 -1.54 0.15
C ASP A 89 6.66 -3.07 0.12
N LYS A 90 5.47 -3.64 -0.02
CA LYS A 90 5.30 -5.09 -0.28
C LYS A 90 5.87 -5.54 -1.63
N ASN A 91 6.32 -4.60 -2.46
CA ASN A 91 6.88 -4.84 -3.78
C ASN A 91 8.42 -4.80 -3.80
N THR A 92 9.09 -4.77 -2.63
CA THR A 92 10.58 -4.77 -2.57
C THR A 92 11.16 -5.94 -3.35
N LYS A 93 10.48 -7.10 -3.35
CA LYS A 93 10.90 -8.28 -4.11
C LYS A 93 10.84 -8.04 -5.62
N PHE A 94 9.81 -7.35 -6.12
CA PHE A 94 9.71 -6.98 -7.53
C PHE A 94 10.83 -6.00 -7.90
N PHE A 95 11.02 -4.92 -7.13
CA PHE A 95 12.06 -3.94 -7.41
C PHE A 95 13.48 -4.51 -7.26
N HIS A 96 13.71 -5.40 -6.28
CA HIS A 96 14.97 -6.14 -6.17
C HIS A 96 15.20 -7.06 -7.37
N ASN A 97 14.17 -7.77 -7.84
CA ASN A 97 14.29 -8.62 -9.01
C ASN A 97 14.58 -7.80 -10.27
N VAL A 98 13.90 -6.68 -10.45
CA VAL A 98 14.14 -5.74 -11.55
C VAL A 98 15.58 -5.22 -11.45
N ALA A 99 16.00 -4.63 -10.32
CA ALA A 99 17.35 -4.11 -10.13
C ALA A 99 18.44 -5.19 -10.33
N THR A 100 18.20 -6.42 -9.87
CA THR A 100 19.11 -7.56 -10.06
C THR A 100 19.18 -7.98 -11.53
N SER A 101 18.06 -7.98 -12.24
CA SER A 101 18.01 -8.25 -13.68
C SER A 101 18.78 -7.20 -14.48
N TRP A 102 18.59 -5.91 -14.16
CA TRP A 102 19.36 -4.81 -14.74
C TRP A 102 20.85 -4.92 -14.41
N ARG A 103 21.21 -5.24 -13.17
CA ARG A 103 22.61 -5.48 -12.77
C ARG A 103 23.23 -6.61 -13.59
N ARG A 104 22.53 -7.74 -13.76
CA ARG A 104 23.01 -8.88 -14.58
C ARG A 104 23.17 -8.50 -16.05
N ARG A 105 22.20 -7.79 -16.62
CA ARG A 105 22.21 -7.37 -18.02
C ARG A 105 23.35 -6.39 -18.31
N ASN A 106 23.63 -5.48 -17.37
CA ASN A 106 24.65 -4.44 -17.52
C ASN A 106 26.00 -4.85 -16.89
N PHE A 107 26.15 -6.10 -16.45
CA PHE A 107 27.41 -6.56 -15.88
C PHE A 107 28.42 -6.76 -16.99
N ILE A 108 29.43 -5.89 -17.03
CA ILE A 108 30.56 -6.01 -17.95
C ILE A 108 31.45 -7.14 -17.43
N ARG A 109 31.46 -8.28 -18.14
CA ARG A 109 32.21 -9.48 -17.74
C ARG A 109 33.71 -9.38 -18.02
N CYS A 110 34.06 -8.72 -19.11
CA CYS A 110 35.43 -8.63 -19.61
C CYS A 110 35.66 -7.25 -20.20
N LEU A 111 36.88 -6.76 -20.04
CA LEU A 111 37.37 -5.56 -20.69
C LEU A 111 38.50 -5.95 -21.64
N GLU A 112 38.47 -5.43 -22.85
CA GLU A 112 39.51 -5.62 -23.86
C GLU A 112 40.46 -4.41 -23.82
N ASP A 113 41.76 -4.67 -23.71
CA ASP A 113 42.78 -3.62 -23.79
C ASP A 113 43.02 -3.19 -25.26
N GLU A 114 43.76 -2.10 -25.46
CA GLU A 114 44.12 -1.58 -26.78
C GLU A 114 44.98 -2.54 -27.64
N PHE A 115 45.42 -3.66 -27.07
CA PHE A 115 46.20 -4.71 -27.72
C PHE A 115 45.39 -6.01 -27.93
N GLY A 116 44.08 -5.98 -27.68
CA GLY A 116 43.17 -7.12 -27.87
C GLY A 116 43.26 -8.19 -26.78
N ARG A 117 43.83 -7.89 -25.61
CA ARG A 117 43.88 -8.81 -24.47
C ARG A 117 42.67 -8.60 -23.57
N GLU A 118 41.95 -9.67 -23.30
CA GLU A 118 40.78 -9.65 -22.42
C GLU A 118 41.17 -9.87 -20.96
N THR A 119 40.70 -9.01 -20.06
CA THR A 119 40.69 -9.25 -18.62
C THR A 119 39.25 -9.40 -18.15
N CYS A 120 38.92 -10.57 -17.60
CA CYS A 120 37.57 -10.89 -17.11
C CYS A 120 37.55 -11.00 -15.59
N GLU A 121 36.49 -10.50 -14.96
CA GLU A 121 36.23 -10.77 -13.54
C GLU A 121 35.33 -12.01 -13.39
N GLU A 122 35.77 -12.99 -12.59
CA GLU A 122 34.94 -14.13 -12.20
C GLU A 122 33.85 -13.66 -11.21
N GLY A 123 32.61 -13.59 -11.69
CA GLY A 123 31.47 -13.20 -10.86
C GLY A 123 31.22 -14.19 -9.72
N LYS A 124 31.08 -13.66 -8.49
CA LYS A 124 30.61 -14.40 -7.30
C LYS A 124 29.14 -14.82 -7.39
#